data_AF-A0A3D8IZU4-F1
#
_entry.id   AF-A0A3D8IZU4-F1
#
_cell.length_a   1.000
_cell.length_b   1.000
_cell.length_c   1.000
_cell.angle_alpha   90.00
_cell.angle_beta   90.00
_cell.angle_gamma   90.00
#
_symmetry.space_group_name_H-M   'P 1'
#
loop_
_entity.id
_entity.type
_entity.pdbx_description
1 polymer ?
#
loop_
_entity_poly.entity_id
_entity_poly.type
_entity_poly.pdbx_seq_one_letter_code
_entity_poly.pdbx_strand_id
1 'polypeptide(L)' 'MLLIIRNKAYHWENLLKLNTNNNPNITYQNNKNYKLIASITPDKIDKFLEDFLKTINPELMKYL' A
#
# COMPACT_ATOMS: atom_id res chain seq x y z
N MET A 1 12.82 6.48 2.92
CA MET A 1 11.40 6.17 3.18
C MET A 1 10.63 5.93 1.89
N LEU A 2 10.41 6.95 1.04
CA LEU A 2 9.65 6.81 -0.22
C LEU A 2 10.23 5.76 -1.18
N LEU A 3 11.56 5.68 -1.32
CA LEU A 3 12.23 4.66 -2.13
C LEU A 3 11.85 3.22 -1.73
N ILE A 4 11.72 2.96 -0.42
CA ILE A 4 11.42 1.63 0.10
C ILE A 4 9.96 1.27 -0.16
N ILE A 5 9.04 2.22 0.04
CA ILE A 5 7.63 2.05 -0.30
C ILE A 5 7.47 1.81 -1.81
N ARG A 6 8.16 2.59 -2.65
CA ARG A 6 8.17 2.42 -4.11
C ARG A 6 8.65 1.03 -4.53
N ASN A 7 9.78 0.58 -3.99
CA ASN A 7 10.34 -0.73 -4.34
C ASN A 7 9.43 -1.88 -3.88
N LYS A 8 8.73 -1.72 -2.75
CA LYS A 8 7.76 -2.71 -2.26
C LYS A 8 6.47 -2.71 -3.08
N ALA A 9 6.02 -1.54 -3.54
CA ALA A 9 4.83 -1.38 -4.38
C ALA A 9 5.04 -1.80 -5.85
N TYR A 10 6.29 -2.04 -6.28
CA TYR A 10 6.58 -2.58 -7.61
C TYR A 10 5.91 -3.94 -7.87
N HIS A 11 5.70 -4.69 -6.79
CA HIS A 11 4.91 -5.92 -6.78
C HIS A 11 3.53 -5.60 -6.22
N TRP A 12 2.53 -5.47 -7.09
CA TRP A 12 1.19 -5.03 -6.72
C TRP A 12 0.54 -5.94 -5.67
N GLU A 13 0.91 -7.23 -5.63
CA GLU A 13 0.41 -8.17 -4.62
C GLU A 13 0.82 -7.81 -3.19
N ASN A 14 1.86 -6.97 -3.02
CA ASN A 14 2.28 -6.49 -1.69
C ASN A 14 1.31 -5.48 -1.07
N LEU A 15 0.38 -4.91 -1.85
CA LEU A 15 -0.74 -4.13 -1.31
C LEU A 15 -1.68 -5.04 -0.51
N LEU A 16 -1.91 -6.28 -0.97
CA LEU A 16 -2.86 -7.21 -0.37
C LEU A 16 -2.23 -8.15 0.66
N LYS A 17 -0.93 -8.45 0.54
CA LYS A 17 -0.21 -9.29 1.51
C LYS A 17 0.01 -8.54 2.82
N LEU A 18 -0.40 -9.18 3.92
CA LEU A 18 -0.14 -8.70 5.27
C LEU A 18 1.19 -9.26 5.80
N ASN A 19 1.92 -8.44 6.55
CA ASN A 19 3.06 -8.88 7.34
C ASN A 19 2.60 -9.51 8.66
N THR A 20 3.55 -10.03 9.44
CA THR A 20 3.30 -10.63 10.77
C THR A 20 2.62 -9.69 11.77
N ASN A 21 2.61 -8.39 11.49
CA ASN A 21 1.97 -7.37 12.32
C ASN A 21 0.63 -6.90 11.73
N ASN A 22 0.02 -7.67 10.82
CA ASN A 22 -1.23 -7.33 10.12
C ASN A 22 -1.20 -6.00 9.36
N ASN A 23 -0.04 -5.53 8.93
CA ASN A 23 0.07 -4.35 8.07
C ASN A 23 0.40 -4.77 6.63
N PRO A 24 0.00 -4.00 5.60
CA PRO A 24 0.33 -4.33 4.21
C PRO A 24 1.84 -4.40 3.99
N ASN A 25 2.33 -5.26 3.11
CA ASN A 25 3.77 -5.47 2.91
C ASN A 25 4.50 -4.24 2.35
N ILE A 26 3.77 -3.27 1.78
CA ILE A 26 4.25 -1.93 1.40
C ILE A 26 4.63 -1.04 2.60
N THR A 27 4.28 -1.45 3.82
CA THR A 27 4.56 -0.72 5.06
C THR A 27 6.05 -0.41 5.21
N TYR A 28 6.35 0.84 5.57
CA TYR A 28 7.67 1.27 5.99
C TYR A 28 7.75 1.39 7.51
N GLN A 29 8.66 0.62 8.09
CA GLN A 29 9.02 0.67 9.50
C GLN A 29 10.45 1.18 9.65
N ASN A 30 10.73 1.90 10.74
CA ASN A 30 12.09 2.25 11.09
C ASN A 30 12.81 1.00 11.63
N ASN A 31 13.74 0.44 10.87
CA ASN A 31 14.48 -0.75 11.30
C ASN A 31 15.31 -0.54 12.58
N LYS A 32 15.64 0.71 12.96
CA LYS A 32 16.39 0.99 14.19
C LYS A 32 15.52 0.89 15.45
N ASN A 33 14.25 1.29 15.36
CA ASN A 33 13.37 1.44 16.51
C ASN A 33 12.05 0.66 16.37
N TYR A 34 11.91 -0.15 15.31
CA TYR A 34 10.69 -0.88 14.91
C TYR A 34 9.41 -0.05 14.87
N LYS A 35 9.54 1.29 14.82
CA LYS A 35 8.41 2.21 14.80
C LYS A 35 7.80 2.22 13.41
N LEU A 36 6.50 2.00 13.33
CA LEU A 36 5.73 2.24 12.12
C LEU A 36 5.82 3.73 11.77
N ILE A 37 6.30 4.06 10.57
CA ILE A 37 6.37 5.46 10.12
C ILE A 37 5.34 5.73 9.03
N ALA A 38 5.12 4.80 8.10
CA ALA A 38 4.16 4.99 7.02
C ALA A 38 3.58 3.65 6.54
N SER A 39 2.26 3.59 6.40
CA SER A 39 1.53 2.45 5.85
C SER A 39 0.16 2.88 5.32
N ILE A 40 -0.50 1.98 4.60
CA ILE A 40 -1.93 2.05 4.29
C ILE A 40 -2.63 1.17 5.32
N THR A 41 -3.67 1.68 5.97
CA THR A 41 -4.46 0.86 6.89
C THR A 41 -5.10 -0.29 6.10
N PRO A 42 -5.01 -1.56 6.54
CA PRO A 42 -5.51 -2.71 5.76
C PRO A 42 -6.96 -2.56 5.26
N ASP A 43 -7.86 -2.06 6.11
CA ASP A 43 -9.27 -1.84 5.81
C ASP A 43 -9.53 -0.65 4.86
N LYS A 44 -8.48 0.05 4.43
CA LYS A 44 -8.53 1.19 3.50
C LYS A 44 -7.83 0.90 2.18
N ILE A 45 -7.28 -0.30 1.97
CA ILE A 45 -6.60 -0.65 0.71
C ILE A 45 -7.56 -0.49 -0.48
N ASP A 46 -8.78 -1.00 -0.39
CA ASP A 46 -9.75 -0.93 -1.49
C ASP A 46 -10.06 0.53 -1.85
N LYS A 47 -10.33 1.36 -0.85
CA LYS A 47 -10.56 2.80 -1.05
C LYS A 47 -9.36 3.50 -1.67
N PHE A 48 -8.14 3.17 -1.23
CA PHE A 48 -6.93 3.71 -1.84
C PHE A 48 -6.80 3.32 -3.32
N LEU A 49 -7.10 2.06 -3.67
CA LEU A 49 -7.06 1.58 -5.05
C LEU A 49 -8.12 2.27 -5.91
N GLU A 50 -9.34 2.45 -5.41
CA GLU A 50 -10.38 3.21 -6.10
C GLU A 50 -9.95 4.65 -6.38
N ASP A 51 -9.44 5.36 -5.37
CA ASP A 51 -8.99 6.74 -5.49
C ASP A 51 -7.81 6.82 -6.48
N PHE A 52 -6.86 5.89 -6.40
CA PHE A 52 -5.74 5.80 -7.32
C PHE A 52 -6.19 5.59 -8.78
N LEU A 53 -7.09 4.63 -9.03
CA LEU A 53 -7.60 4.38 -10.38
C LEU A 53 -8.34 5.59 -10.95
N LYS A 54 -9.14 6.29 -10.14
CA LYS A 54 -9.80 7.55 -10.52
C LYS A 54 -8.80 8.63 -10.94
N THR A 55 -7.65 8.73 -10.26
CA THR A 55 -6.60 9.72 -10.63
C THR A 55 -5.88 9.39 -11.94
N ILE A 56 -5.82 8.11 -12.33
CA ILE A 56 -5.21 7.69 -13.60
C ILE A 56 -6.21 7.86 -14.74
N ASN A 57 -7.37 7.20 -14.62
CA ASN A 57 -8.46 7.30 -15.58
C ASN A 57 -9.75 6.78 -14.90
N PRO A 58 -10.78 7.63 -14.74
CA PRO A 58 -12.06 7.23 -14.15
C PRO A 58 -12.73 6.02 -14.83
N GLU A 59 -12.50 5.79 -16.12
CA GLU A 59 -13.06 4.62 -16.82
C GLU A 59 -12.52 3.28 -16.30
N LEU A 60 -11.36 3.26 -15.64
CA LEU A 60 -10.79 2.05 -15.06
C LEU A 60 -11.63 1.48 -13.91
N MET A 61 -12.50 2.30 -13.32
CA MET A 61 -13.44 1.88 -12.27
C MET A 61 -14.41 0.79 -12.73
N LYS A 62 -14.63 0.61 -14.05
CA LYS A 62 -15.51 -0.45 -14.58
C LYS A 62 -14.96 -1.87 -14.43
N TYR A 63 -13.70 -2.01 -14.01
CA TYR A 63 -13.02 -3.29 -13.83
C TYR A 63 -12.86 -3.70 -12.36
N LEU A 64 -13.41 -2.90 -11.44
CA LEU A 64 -13.58 -3.21 -10.02
C LEU A 64 -14.97 -3.81 -9.79
#